data_AF-A0A948BMJ0-F1
#
_entry.id   AF-A0A948BMJ0-F1
#
_cell.length_a   1.000
_cell.length_b   1.000
_cell.length_c   1.000
_cell.angle_alpha   90.00
_cell.angle_beta   90.00
_cell.angle_gamma   90.00
#
_symmetry.space_group_name_H-M   'P 1'
#
loop_
_entity.id
_entity.type
_entity.pdbx_description
1 polymer ?
#
loop_
_entity_poly.entity_id
_entity_poly.type
_entity_poly.pdbx_seq_one_letter_code
_entity_poly.pdbx_strand_id
1 'polypeptide(L)'
;MNIRDIPLFCCLSCKQDLSLSIFQEGPKGEEKVETGVLFCPTCKLFYPISEGVIFLLDRGYYKGFDLETFLEKWSDKFDFNNFKVL
;
A
#
# COMPACT_ATOMS: atom_id res chain seq x y z
N MET A 1 5.94 3.63 -7.68
CA MET A 1 5.29 4.89 -7.21
C MET A 1 6.34 5.83 -6.67
N ASN A 2 6.33 7.13 -6.98
CA ASN A 2 7.34 8.07 -6.48
C ASN A 2 7.02 8.46 -5.02
N ILE A 3 7.99 8.36 -4.13
CA ILE A 3 7.84 8.66 -2.70
C ILE A 3 7.33 10.10 -2.48
N ARG A 4 7.69 11.04 -3.36
CA ARG A 4 7.24 12.43 -3.28
C ARG A 4 5.75 12.62 -3.55
N ASP A 5 5.09 11.63 -4.14
CA ASP A 5 3.66 11.69 -4.43
C ASP A 5 2.80 11.37 -3.20
N ILE A 6 3.38 10.84 -2.11
CA ILE A 6 2.64 10.44 -0.89
C ILE A 6 1.71 11.56 -0.37
N PRO A 7 2.12 12.84 -0.27
CA PRO A 7 1.26 13.92 0.21
C PRO A 7 0.06 14.22 -0.70
N LEU A 8 0.03 13.70 -1.94
CA LEU A 8 -1.09 13.84 -2.85
C LEU A 8 -2.21 12.81 -2.58
N PHE A 9 -1.93 11.79 -1.78
CA PHE A 9 -2.89 10.73 -1.45
C PHE A 9 -3.45 10.91 -0.05
N CYS A 10 -4.72 10.57 0.11
CA CYS A 10 -5.41 10.55 1.39
C CYS A 10 -6.23 9.27 1.55
N CYS A 11 -6.62 8.96 2.79
CA CYS A 11 -7.50 7.84 3.07
C CYS A 11 -8.85 8.03 2.38
N LEU A 12 -9.29 7.05 1.60
CA LEU A 12 -10.57 7.13 0.89
C LEU A 12 -11.77 7.19 1.83
N SER A 13 -11.64 6.67 3.06
CA SER A 13 -12.67 6.69 4.09
C SER A 13 -12.73 8.03 4.85
N CYS A 14 -11.64 8.45 5.51
CA CYS A 14 -11.65 9.62 6.42
C CYS A 14 -10.94 10.87 5.89
N LYS A 15 -10.36 10.82 4.69
CA LYS A 15 -9.62 11.92 4.04
C LYS A 15 -8.36 12.42 4.77
N GLN A 16 -7.92 11.71 5.82
CA GLN A 16 -6.66 11.98 6.52
C GLN A 16 -5.46 11.46 5.72
N ASP A 17 -4.27 11.92 6.07
CA ASP A 17 -3.02 11.52 5.45
C ASP A 17 -2.76 10.01 5.54
N LEU A 18 -2.07 9.48 4.53
CA LEU A 18 -1.61 8.10 4.49
C LEU A 18 -0.15 8.01 4.90
N SER A 19 0.16 6.96 5.66
CA SER A 19 1.53 6.55 5.97
C SER A 19 2.00 5.50 4.95
N LEU A 20 3.30 5.44 4.69
CA LEU A 20 3.92 4.47 3.78
C LEU A 20 4.74 3.46 4.56
N SER A 21 4.56 2.17 4.25
CA SER A 21 5.52 1.11 4.58
C SER A 21 6.13 0.57 3.30
N ILE A 22 7.46 0.59 3.20
CA ILE A 22 8.21 0.13 2.03
C ILE A 22 8.68 -1.30 2.28
N PHE A 23 8.32 -2.23 1.40
CA PHE A 23 8.79 -3.61 1.45
C PHE A 23 9.95 -3.83 0.47
N GLN A 24 9.88 -3.15 -0.68
CA GLN A 24 10.88 -3.17 -1.73
C GLN A 24 10.97 -1.79 -2.40
N GLU A 25 12.19 -1.24 -2.44
CA GLU A 25 12.53 -0.04 -3.21
C GLU A 25 12.58 -0.33 -4.71
N GLY A 26 12.37 0.71 -5.51
CA GLY A 26 12.51 0.68 -6.96
C GLY A 26 13.98 0.59 -7.43
N PRO A 27 14.25 0.82 -8.72
CA PRO A 27 15.60 0.82 -9.27
C PRO A 27 16.56 1.73 -8.47
N LYS A 28 17.80 1.27 -8.25
CA LYS A 28 18.81 2.01 -7.48
C LYS A 28 18.98 3.43 -8.03
N GLY A 29 18.83 4.42 -7.14
CA GLY A 29 18.94 5.84 -7.47
C GLY A 29 17.61 6.51 -7.83
N GLU A 30 16.50 5.77 -7.88
CA GLU A 30 15.16 6.33 -8.03
C GLU A 30 14.44 6.38 -6.68
N GLU A 31 13.80 7.51 -6.36
CA GLU A 31 12.91 7.62 -5.19
C GLU A 31 11.55 6.96 -5.47
N LYS A 32 11.59 5.68 -5.82
CA LYS A 32 10.40 4.89 -6.13
C LYS A 32 10.23 3.74 -5.17
N VAL A 33 8.97 3.44 -4.86
CA VAL A 33 8.53 2.22 -4.20
C VAL A 33 8.08 1.24 -5.28
N GLU A 34 8.65 0.04 -5.25
CA GLU A 34 8.24 -1.09 -6.09
C GLU A 34 7.15 -1.91 -5.40
N THR A 35 7.33 -2.20 -4.11
CA THR A 35 6.38 -2.95 -3.30
C THR A 35 6.27 -2.38 -1.90
N GLY A 36 5.06 -2.31 -1.37
CA GLY A 36 4.78 -1.71 -0.07
C GLY A 36 3.30 -1.57 0.20
N VAL A 37 2.94 -0.75 1.19
CA VAL A 37 1.55 -0.38 1.46
C VAL A 37 1.45 1.10 1.83
N LEU A 38 0.42 1.78 1.31
CA LEU A 38 -0.09 2.98 1.95
C LEU A 38 -1.14 2.58 2.98
N PHE A 39 -1.12 3.17 4.18
CA PHE A 39 -2.07 2.82 5.22
C PHE A 39 -2.55 4.03 6.00
N CYS A 40 -3.81 3.97 6.44
CA CYS A 40 -4.41 4.96 7.32
C CYS A 40 -4.31 4.48 8.78
N PRO A 41 -3.53 5.14 9.65
CA PRO A 41 -3.36 4.71 11.04
C PRO A 41 -4.66 4.80 11.85
N THR A 42 -5.58 5.68 11.44
CA THR A 42 -6.88 5.93 12.08
C THR A 42 -7.94 4.90 11.68
N CYS A 43 -8.15 4.71 10.36
CA CYS A 43 -9.18 3.78 9.85
C CYS A 43 -8.73 2.32 9.85
N LYS A 44 -7.43 2.07 10.06
CA LYS A 44 -6.81 0.74 9.91
C LYS A 44 -7.05 0.14 8.52
N LEU A 45 -7.06 1.01 7.51
CA LEU A 45 -7.14 0.60 6.10
C LEU A 45 -5.75 0.59 5.48
N PHE A 46 -5.47 -0.37 4.61
CA PHE A 46 -4.27 -0.37 3.78
C PHE A 46 -4.59 -0.54 2.29
N TYR A 47 -3.69 -0.02 1.47
CA TYR A 47 -3.71 -0.04 0.01
C TYR A 47 -2.38 -0.62 -0.46
N PRO A 48 -2.37 -1.82 -1.05
CA PRO A 48 -1.17 -2.43 -1.59
C PRO A 48 -0.48 -1.55 -2.63
N ILE A 49 0.85 -1.61 -2.66
CA ILE A 49 1.68 -1.15 -3.75
C ILE A 49 2.36 -2.39 -4.33
N SER A 50 2.13 -2.67 -5.61
CA SER A 50 2.77 -3.77 -6.34
C SER A 50 3.17 -3.29 -7.71
N GLU A 51 4.38 -3.65 -8.15
CA GLU A 51 4.96 -3.19 -9.42
C GLU A 51 4.93 -1.66 -9.56
N GLY A 52 5.11 -0.97 -8.44
CA GLY A 52 5.06 0.48 -8.34
C GLY A 52 3.68 1.11 -8.55
N VAL A 53 2.60 0.33 -8.63
CA VAL A 53 1.21 0.80 -8.75
C VAL A 53 0.52 0.73 -7.39
N ILE A 54 -0.16 1.81 -6.98
CA ILE A 54 -0.99 1.82 -5.76
C ILE A 54 -2.40 1.31 -6.10
N PHE A 55 -2.90 0.37 -5.33
CA PHE A 55 -4.23 -0.22 -5.47
C PHE A 55 -5.24 0.51 -4.56
N LEU A 56 -5.67 1.71 -4.98
CA LEU A 56 -6.69 2.52 -4.29
C LEU A 56 -8.12 2.08 -4.68
N LEU A 57 -8.55 0.91 -4.21
CA LEU A 57 -9.84 0.32 -4.58
C LEU A 57 -10.74 0.11 -3.37
N ASP A 58 -12.06 0.25 -3.59
CA ASP A 58 -13.12 0.15 -2.57
C ASP A 58 -13.67 -1.28 -2.38
N ARG A 59 -13.15 -2.27 -3.13
CA ARG A 59 -13.72 -3.62 -3.19
C ARG A 59 -12.71 -4.76 -3.38
N GLY A 60 -11.45 -4.56 -3.00
CA GLY A 60 -10.42 -5.61 -2.95
C GLY A 60 -10.05 -6.38 -4.24
N TYR A 61 -10.77 -6.23 -5.36
CA TYR A 61 -10.53 -7.03 -6.56
C TYR A 61 -9.83 -6.25 -7.68
N TYR A 62 -8.64 -6.70 -8.03
CA TYR A 62 -7.96 -6.34 -9.27
C TYR A 62 -7.60 -7.61 -10.02
N LYS A 63 -8.03 -7.72 -11.28
CA LYS A 63 -7.74 -8.88 -12.12
C LYS A 63 -6.23 -8.96 -12.36
N GLY A 64 -5.59 -9.98 -11.79
CA GLY A 64 -4.14 -10.18 -11.89
C GLY A 64 -3.33 -9.74 -10.66
N PHE A 65 -3.98 -9.26 -9.60
CA PHE A 65 -3.35 -9.04 -8.30
C PHE A 65 -3.92 -10.05 -7.30
N ASP A 66 -3.05 -10.94 -6.84
CA ASP A 66 -3.35 -11.93 -5.83
C ASP A 66 -3.07 -11.35 -4.44
N LEU A 67 -4.13 -10.88 -3.78
CA LEU A 67 -4.04 -10.30 -2.46
C LEU A 67 -3.57 -11.32 -1.42
N GLU A 68 -4.05 -12.57 -1.48
CA GLU A 68 -3.69 -13.59 -0.47
C GLU A 68 -2.19 -13.87 -0.50
N THR A 69 -1.65 -14.14 -1.70
CA THR A 69 -0.20 -14.34 -1.88
C THR A 69 0.61 -13.10 -1.46
N PHE A 70 0.10 -11.89 -1.72
CA PHE A 70 0.76 -10.65 -1.30
C PHE A 70 0.85 -10.55 0.24
N LEU A 71 -0.25 -10.86 0.95
CA LEU A 71 -0.30 -10.80 2.42
C LEU A 71 0.61 -11.84 3.05
N GLU A 72 0.59 -13.07 2.54
CA GLU A 72 1.46 -14.14 3.03
C GLU A 72 2.94 -13.77 2.88
N LYS A 73 3.33 -13.32 1.69
CA LYS A 73 4.72 -12.99 1.35
C LYS A 73 5.31 -11.87 2.20
N TRP A 74 4.50 -10.88 2.58
CA TRP A 74 4.96 -9.67 3.25
C TRP A 74 4.49 -9.54 4.71
N SER A 75 3.98 -10.63 5.29
CA SER A 75 3.45 -10.68 6.65
C SER A 75 4.49 -10.32 7.74
N ASP A 76 5.78 -10.43 7.44
CA ASP A 76 6.87 -10.00 8.33
C ASP A 76 7.18 -8.49 8.26
N LYS A 77 6.68 -7.78 7.24
CA LYS A 77 6.96 -6.35 6.99
C LYS A 77 5.83 -5.42 7.39
N PHE A 78 4.61 -5.94 7.52
CA PHE A 78 3.45 -5.13 7.87
C PHE A 78 2.40 -5.96 8.60
N ASP A 79 1.73 -5.31 9.56
CA ASP A 79 0.75 -5.93 10.41
C ASP A 79 -0.62 -6.02 9.73
N PHE A 80 -0.77 -6.97 8.81
CA PHE A 80 -2.03 -7.21 8.10
C PHE A 80 -3.14 -7.76 9.00
N ASN A 81 -2.86 -8.13 10.25
CA ASN A 81 -3.89 -8.57 11.19
C ASN A 81 -4.61 -7.38 11.84
N ASN A 82 -3.91 -6.27 12.05
CA ASN A 82 -4.47 -5.04 12.60
C ASN A 82 -4.96 -4.04 11.55
N PHE A 83 -4.82 -4.36 10.27
CA PHE A 83 -5.26 -3.54 9.16
C PHE A 83 -6.09 -4.37 8.18
N LYS A 84 -6.97 -3.72 7.42
CA LYS A 84 -7.82 -4.39 6.42
C LYS A 84 -7.80 -3.65 5.10
N VAL A 85 -8.10 -4.35 4.02
CA VAL A 85 -8.45 -3.71 2.75
C VAL A 85 -9.86 -3.11 2.85
N LEU A 86 -10.13 -2.12 2.00
CA LEU A 86 -11.47 -1.54 1.85
C LEU A 86 -12.40 -2.52 1.11
#